data_AF-A0A942NT35-F1
#
_entry.id   AF-A0A942NT35-F1
#
_cell.length_a   1.000
_cell.length_b   1.000
_cell.length_c   1.000
_cell.angle_alpha   90.00
_cell.angle_beta   90.00
_cell.angle_gamma   90.00
#
_symmetry.space_group_name_H-M   'P 1'
#
loop_
_entity.id
_entity.type
_entity.pdbx_description
1 polymer ?
#
loop_
_entity_poly.entity_id
_entity_poly.type
_entity_poly.pdbx_seq_one_letter_code
_entity_poly.pdbx_strand_id
1 'polypeptide(L)'
;MANTLLVVDDLSDWNPYYPSEQVISFEHYLASEHTYPEQRVRVINLCSSYAYLSDGYYCSLLAEARNHHVIPSVKVINDLGKNALYRLQLEDFTQPLARAFKKQTRQSEFKLYSYFGNTPETDFQDLARRLFERFPCPVLEITLHFNQQWEITDLNAVSPRSLDDTMQTLFAEALDKFSKKVWRKGRTRKAARYDLAVLINPLEKLPPSNRGALKKFIDVGRQMGIDVELITQKHYGRIPEFDGLFIRETTAIDHHTYRFAKKAEAEGLMVIDDPTSILRCANKVYLADLFRTHKVPTPKTWILHKGNLEHLDKLEATAGYPVVIKIPDGSFSRGIVKVNNRQELDIKVAELFEQSALLLAQEFLYTDFDWRIGIFNNKALYACRYFMVKNHWQIYRHGASRTDSGSFATLPTFEVP
;
A
#
# COMPACT_ATOMS: atom_id res chain seq x y z
N MET A 1 -3.45 -7.78 -17.58
CA MET A 1 -2.23 -7.14 -18.11
C MET A 1 -2.55 -5.75 -18.58
N ALA A 2 -1.85 -4.76 -18.02
CA ALA A 2 -1.86 -3.44 -18.60
C ALA A 2 -1.10 -3.46 -19.94
N ASN A 3 -1.71 -2.95 -21.02
CA ASN A 3 -1.00 -2.77 -22.28
C ASN A 3 0.07 -1.69 -22.09
N THR A 4 1.34 -2.02 -22.21
CA THR A 4 2.42 -1.04 -22.07
C THR A 4 2.77 -0.47 -23.43
N LEU A 5 2.86 0.85 -23.51
CA LEU A 5 3.25 1.58 -24.71
C LEU A 5 4.53 2.34 -24.39
N LEU A 6 5.57 2.08 -25.17
CA LEU A 6 6.82 2.84 -25.14
C LEU A 6 6.64 3.95 -26.18
N VAL A 7 6.41 5.18 -25.72
CA VAL A 7 6.13 6.31 -26.61
C VAL A 7 7.42 7.10 -26.84
N VAL A 8 7.84 7.17 -28.10
CA VAL A 8 9.00 7.93 -28.58
C VAL A 8 8.54 8.98 -29.58
N ASP A 9 9.37 9.98 -29.89
CA ASP A 9 9.01 10.96 -30.93
C ASP A 9 9.07 10.31 -32.32
N ASP A 10 10.20 9.68 -32.63
CA ASP A 10 10.44 8.93 -33.86
C ASP A 10 10.82 7.48 -33.55
N LEU A 11 10.30 6.51 -34.33
CA LEU A 11 10.63 5.09 -34.14
C LEU A 11 12.12 4.79 -34.29
N SER A 12 12.86 5.60 -35.05
CA SER A 12 14.31 5.48 -35.20
C SER A 12 15.08 5.80 -33.91
N ASP A 13 14.49 6.53 -32.96
CA ASP A 13 15.08 6.75 -31.63
C ASP A 13 15.20 5.44 -30.85
N TRP A 14 14.45 4.40 -31.25
CA TRP A 14 14.50 3.06 -30.65
C TRP A 14 15.56 2.14 -31.27
N ASN A 15 16.21 2.53 -32.38
CA ASN A 15 17.15 1.68 -33.11
C ASN A 15 18.30 1.06 -32.27
N PRO A 16 18.84 1.74 -31.23
CA PRO A 16 19.88 1.14 -30.39
C PRO A 16 19.40 -0.05 -29.54
N TYR A 17 18.08 -0.25 -29.43
CA TYR A 17 17.45 -1.27 -28.59
C TYR A 17 16.84 -2.40 -29.43
N TYR A 18 16.53 -3.52 -28.77
CA TYR A 18 15.86 -4.63 -29.44
C TYR A 18 14.47 -4.22 -29.96
N PRO A 19 14.10 -4.59 -31.21
CA PRO A 19 12.78 -4.30 -31.76
C PRO A 19 11.66 -4.80 -30.86
N SER A 20 10.65 -3.96 -30.64
CA SER A 20 9.50 -4.27 -29.79
C SER A 20 8.22 -3.74 -30.43
N GLU A 21 7.18 -4.58 -30.50
CA GLU A 21 5.86 -4.23 -31.02
C GLU A 21 5.11 -3.20 -30.15
N GLN A 22 5.65 -2.88 -28.97
CA GLN A 22 5.06 -1.92 -28.04
C GLN A 22 5.62 -0.50 -28.18
N VAL A 23 6.60 -0.30 -29.05
CA VAL A 23 7.13 1.01 -29.36
C VAL A 23 6.22 1.67 -30.38
N ILE A 24 5.73 2.86 -30.05
CA ILE A 24 4.90 3.67 -30.93
C ILE A 24 5.44 5.09 -30.95
N SER A 25 5.26 5.78 -32.08
CA SER A 25 5.53 7.22 -32.13
C SER A 25 4.46 8.00 -31.36
N PHE A 26 4.81 9.19 -30.89
CA PHE A 26 3.86 10.10 -30.25
C PHE A 26 2.72 10.49 -31.21
N GLU A 27 3.02 10.68 -32.50
CA GLU A 27 2.00 10.93 -33.53
C GLU A 27 0.99 9.77 -33.65
N HIS A 28 1.47 8.53 -33.64
CA HIS A 28 0.59 7.36 -33.66
C HIS A 28 -0.22 7.23 -32.36
N TYR A 29 0.41 7.54 -31.22
CA TYR A 29 -0.27 7.59 -29.94
C TYR A 29 -1.40 8.63 -29.91
N LEU A 30 -1.18 9.82 -30.47
CA LEU A 30 -2.19 10.86 -30.63
C LEU A 30 -3.41 10.34 -31.42
N ALA A 31 -3.17 9.70 -32.56
CA ALA A 31 -4.21 9.18 -33.45
C ALA A 31 -5.00 7.98 -32.86
N SER A 32 -4.45 7.29 -31.86
CA SER A 32 -5.01 6.05 -31.29
C SER A 32 -6.14 6.23 -30.26
N GLU A 33 -6.89 7.34 -30.36
CA GLU A 33 -7.84 7.85 -29.35
C GLU A 33 -8.97 6.88 -28.95
N HIS A 34 -9.23 5.84 -29.76
CA HIS A 34 -10.31 4.86 -29.56
C HIS A 34 -9.84 3.39 -29.54
N THR A 35 -8.53 3.13 -29.50
CA THR A 35 -8.00 1.77 -29.73
C THR A 35 -8.01 0.89 -28.47
N TYR A 36 -8.10 1.48 -27.26
CA TYR A 36 -7.96 0.76 -25.98
C TYR A 36 -9.09 0.98 -24.95
N PRO A 37 -10.39 0.97 -25.31
CA PRO A 37 -11.47 1.38 -24.42
C PRO A 37 -11.71 0.46 -23.19
N GLU A 38 -11.22 -0.78 -23.21
CA GLU A 38 -11.43 -1.74 -22.10
C GLU A 38 -10.14 -2.27 -21.45
N GLN A 39 -8.97 -1.77 -21.86
CA GLN A 39 -7.67 -2.24 -21.34
C GLN A 39 -7.00 -1.16 -20.49
N ARG A 40 -6.47 -1.55 -19.32
CA ARG A 40 -5.57 -0.68 -18.55
C ARG A 40 -4.34 -0.41 -19.42
N VAL A 41 -4.05 0.86 -19.74
CA VAL A 41 -2.87 1.21 -20.55
C VAL A 41 -1.83 1.84 -19.64
N ARG A 42 -0.57 1.44 -19.81
CA ARG A 42 0.59 2.07 -19.23
C ARG A 42 1.40 2.74 -20.33
N VAL A 43 1.79 3.98 -20.13
CA VAL A 43 2.65 4.72 -21.05
C VAL A 43 4.00 4.93 -20.36
N ILE A 44 5.07 4.43 -20.97
CA ILE A 44 6.42 4.86 -20.64
C ILE A 44 6.78 5.90 -21.69
N ASN A 45 6.73 7.15 -21.26
CA ASN A 45 7.03 8.27 -22.12
C ASN A 45 8.55 8.43 -22.19
N LEU A 46 9.10 8.20 -23.38
CA LEU A 46 10.52 8.22 -23.71
C LEU A 46 10.83 9.28 -24.78
N CYS A 47 9.96 10.28 -24.92
CA CYS A 47 10.14 11.38 -25.87
C CYS A 47 11.46 12.13 -25.61
N SER A 48 11.95 12.84 -26.62
CA SER A 48 13.25 13.52 -26.60
C SER A 48 13.31 14.71 -25.65
N SER A 49 12.16 15.31 -25.35
CA SER A 49 12.05 16.49 -24.49
C SER A 49 10.83 16.38 -23.57
N TYR A 50 11.00 16.85 -22.33
CA TYR A 50 9.93 17.02 -21.35
C TYR A 50 9.65 18.50 -21.04
N ALA A 51 10.18 19.43 -21.84
CA ALA A 51 9.93 20.85 -21.67
C ALA A 51 8.44 21.19 -21.80
N TYR A 52 7.99 22.29 -21.19
CA TYR A 52 6.60 22.73 -21.34
C TYR A 52 6.22 22.90 -22.82
N LEU A 53 5.07 22.35 -23.23
CA LEU A 53 4.57 22.31 -24.62
C LEU A 53 5.38 21.44 -25.59
N SER A 54 6.31 20.60 -25.11
CA SER A 54 6.96 19.57 -25.94
C SER A 54 6.08 18.34 -26.15
N ASP A 55 6.48 17.47 -27.08
CA ASP A 55 5.83 16.19 -27.34
C ASP A 55 5.79 15.30 -26.09
N GLY A 56 6.88 15.23 -25.32
CA GLY A 56 6.89 14.50 -24.05
C GLY A 56 5.93 15.11 -23.02
N TYR A 57 5.81 16.44 -22.95
CA TYR A 57 4.82 17.07 -22.07
C TYR A 57 3.38 16.69 -22.46
N TYR A 58 3.05 16.79 -23.75
CA TYR A 58 1.72 16.44 -24.25
C TYR A 58 1.42 14.94 -24.18
N CYS A 59 2.42 14.08 -24.37
CA CYS A 59 2.31 12.64 -24.21
C CYS A 59 1.80 12.28 -22.81
N SER A 60 2.42 12.81 -21.76
CA SER A 60 1.97 12.57 -20.39
C SER A 60 0.62 13.20 -20.11
N LEU A 61 0.35 14.41 -20.62
CA LEU A 61 -0.93 15.10 -20.42
C LEU A 61 -2.11 14.35 -21.04
N LEU A 62 -1.94 13.89 -22.27
CA LEU A 62 -2.97 13.14 -22.98
C LEU A 62 -3.13 11.72 -22.44
N ALA A 63 -2.04 11.09 -21.99
CA ALA A 63 -2.13 9.82 -21.29
C ALA A 63 -2.97 9.93 -20.01
N GLU A 64 -2.74 10.94 -19.17
CA GLU A 64 -3.56 11.17 -17.97
C GLU A 64 -5.02 11.48 -18.34
N ALA A 65 -5.26 12.32 -19.36
CA ALA A 65 -6.62 12.63 -19.83
C ALA A 65 -7.39 11.39 -20.33
N ARG A 66 -6.66 10.38 -20.85
CA ARG A 66 -7.21 9.10 -21.31
C ARG A 66 -7.29 8.05 -20.20
N ASN A 67 -7.04 8.40 -18.94
CA ASN A 67 -6.91 7.46 -17.81
C ASN A 67 -5.83 6.37 -18.02
N HIS A 68 -4.82 6.66 -18.84
CA HIS A 68 -3.65 5.82 -18.97
C HIS A 68 -2.64 6.16 -17.87
N HIS A 69 -1.98 5.15 -17.32
CA HIS A 69 -0.96 5.35 -16.30
C HIS A 69 0.38 5.69 -16.95
N VAL A 70 0.86 6.92 -16.83
CA VAL A 70 2.06 7.40 -17.52
C VAL A 70 3.24 7.68 -16.59
N ILE A 71 4.44 7.35 -17.06
CA ILE A 71 5.72 7.65 -16.39
C ILE A 71 6.65 8.35 -17.40
N PRO A 72 7.16 9.57 -17.12
CA PRO A 72 6.80 10.40 -15.98
C PRO A 72 5.39 11.02 -16.12
N SER A 73 4.71 11.30 -15.01
CA SER A 73 3.43 12.03 -14.99
C SER A 73 3.63 13.50 -15.33
N VAL A 74 2.57 14.21 -15.73
CA VAL A 74 2.62 15.66 -15.98
C VAL A 74 3.07 16.41 -14.74
N LYS A 75 2.60 15.96 -13.58
CA LYS A 75 3.04 16.49 -12.30
C LYS A 75 4.55 16.32 -12.10
N VAL A 76 5.08 15.12 -12.35
CA VAL A 76 6.53 14.85 -12.21
C VAL A 76 7.33 15.71 -13.20
N ILE A 77 6.88 15.84 -14.45
CA ILE A 77 7.51 16.72 -15.45
C ILE A 77 7.56 18.17 -14.93
N ASN A 78 6.44 18.68 -14.41
CA ASN A 78 6.38 20.04 -13.87
C ASN A 78 7.22 20.23 -12.59
N ASP A 79 7.24 19.22 -11.72
CA ASP A 79 8.02 19.24 -10.48
C ASP A 79 9.52 19.24 -10.78
N LEU A 80 9.98 18.43 -11.75
CA LEU A 80 11.37 18.38 -12.20
C LEU A 80 11.78 19.64 -12.98
N GLY A 81 10.88 20.22 -13.78
CA GLY A 81 11.15 21.43 -14.57
C GLY A 81 11.30 22.73 -13.75
N LYS A 82 11.08 22.70 -12.43
CA LYS A 82 11.16 23.91 -11.57
C LYS A 82 11.93 23.63 -10.28
N ASN A 83 13.12 24.23 -10.16
CA ASN A 83 14.04 24.03 -9.02
C ASN A 83 13.43 24.33 -7.64
N ALA A 84 12.47 25.25 -7.56
CA ALA A 84 11.79 25.56 -6.30
C ALA A 84 10.82 24.44 -5.84
N LEU A 85 10.25 23.66 -6.77
CA LEU A 85 9.19 22.70 -6.46
C LEU A 85 9.72 21.37 -5.94
N TYR A 86 10.77 20.82 -6.56
CA TYR A 86 11.33 19.55 -6.07
C TYR A 86 12.11 19.73 -4.75
N ARG A 87 12.73 20.89 -4.49
CA ARG A 87 13.49 21.13 -3.24
C ARG A 87 12.65 20.96 -1.98
N LEU A 88 11.38 21.38 -2.00
CA LEU A 88 10.43 21.15 -0.89
C LEU A 88 10.17 19.67 -0.62
N GLN A 89 10.38 18.80 -1.62
CA GLN A 89 10.14 17.37 -1.52
C GLN A 89 11.43 16.60 -1.16
N LEU A 90 12.57 17.28 -1.02
CA LEU A 90 13.89 16.70 -0.79
C LEU A 90 14.40 16.80 0.66
N GLU A 91 13.62 17.36 1.59
CA GLU A 91 14.05 17.61 2.99
C GLU A 91 14.52 16.33 3.73
N ASP A 92 14.00 15.14 3.34
CA ASP A 92 14.32 13.85 3.96
C ASP A 92 15.56 13.12 3.37
N PHE A 93 16.26 13.70 2.38
CA PHE A 93 17.32 13.00 1.64
C PHE A 93 18.74 13.20 2.19
N THR A 94 18.90 14.01 3.24
CA THR A 94 20.19 14.28 3.91
C THR A 94 20.86 13.02 4.47
N GLN A 95 20.10 12.12 5.10
CA GLN A 95 20.66 10.88 5.66
C GLN A 95 21.15 9.87 4.60
N PRO A 96 20.37 9.55 3.53
CA PRO A 96 20.86 8.74 2.42
C PRO A 96 22.15 9.29 1.79
N LEU A 97 22.19 10.60 1.53
CA LEU A 97 23.36 11.27 0.96
C LEU A 97 24.59 11.14 1.86
N ALA A 98 24.44 11.42 3.16
CA ALA A 98 25.52 11.29 4.14
C ALA A 98 26.08 9.85 4.23
N ARG A 99 25.26 8.83 3.99
CA ARG A 99 25.70 7.42 3.96
C ARG A 99 26.44 7.07 2.67
N ALA A 100 25.93 7.50 1.52
CA ALA A 100 26.53 7.23 0.21
C ALA A 100 27.95 7.81 0.12
N PHE A 101 28.15 9.02 0.63
CA PHE A 101 29.45 9.70 0.59
C PHE A 101 30.41 9.34 1.73
N LYS A 102 30.11 8.37 2.60
CA LYS A 102 31.04 7.97 3.69
C LYS A 102 32.40 7.49 3.20
N LYS A 103 32.49 7.03 1.94
CA LYS A 103 33.68 6.40 1.35
C LYS A 103 34.33 7.20 0.21
N GLN A 104 33.75 8.34 -0.18
CA GLN A 104 34.23 9.11 -1.33
C GLN A 104 34.94 10.41 -0.91
N THR A 105 35.94 10.77 -1.71
CA THR A 105 36.80 11.95 -1.50
C THR A 105 36.15 13.24 -2.01
N ARG A 106 36.63 14.38 -1.50
CA ARG A 106 36.18 15.77 -1.70
C ARG A 106 36.13 16.23 -3.18
N GLN A 107 35.16 15.77 -3.95
CA GLN A 107 34.69 16.49 -5.15
C GLN A 107 33.65 17.52 -4.73
N SER A 108 33.65 18.70 -5.37
CA SER A 108 32.63 19.73 -5.12
C SER A 108 31.30 19.39 -5.77
N GLU A 109 31.33 18.69 -6.90
CA GLU A 109 30.15 18.30 -7.66
C GLU A 109 30.26 16.82 -8.07
N PHE A 110 29.15 16.10 -8.00
CA PHE A 110 29.03 14.71 -8.42
C PHE A 110 27.74 14.51 -9.19
N LYS A 111 27.83 13.95 -10.40
CA LYS A 111 26.67 13.62 -11.24
C LYS A 111 26.48 12.12 -11.30
N LEU A 112 25.25 11.66 -11.10
CA LEU A 112 24.87 10.28 -11.32
C LEU A 112 23.58 10.18 -12.13
N TYR A 113 23.39 9.02 -12.76
CA TYR A 113 22.19 8.71 -13.53
C TYR A 113 21.41 7.58 -12.85
N SER A 114 20.10 7.77 -12.74
CA SER A 114 19.18 6.73 -12.34
C SER A 114 18.33 6.28 -13.51
N TYR A 115 18.26 4.97 -13.71
CA TYR A 115 17.44 4.30 -14.72
C TYR A 115 16.36 3.48 -14.01
N PHE A 116 15.11 3.97 -14.02
CA PHE A 116 13.99 3.36 -13.28
C PHE A 116 14.31 3.06 -11.80
N GLY A 117 15.03 3.96 -11.12
CA GLY A 117 15.45 3.81 -9.73
C GLY A 117 16.67 2.90 -9.50
N ASN A 118 17.33 2.42 -10.56
CA ASN A 118 18.61 1.71 -10.48
C ASN A 118 19.75 2.63 -10.90
N THR A 119 20.94 2.38 -10.38
CA THR A 119 22.18 3.12 -10.69
C THR A 119 23.35 2.14 -10.67
N PRO A 120 24.35 2.28 -11.56
CA PRO A 120 25.57 1.47 -11.50
C PRO A 120 26.41 1.76 -10.24
N GLU A 121 26.27 2.94 -9.65
CA GLU A 121 26.95 3.32 -8.42
C GLU A 121 26.25 2.72 -7.18
N THR A 122 26.74 1.56 -6.72
CA THR A 122 26.11 0.78 -5.64
C THR A 122 25.88 1.54 -4.34
N ASP A 123 26.77 2.49 -4.01
CA ASP A 123 26.65 3.31 -2.80
C ASP A 123 25.45 4.29 -2.86
N PHE A 124 24.97 4.63 -4.06
CA PHE A 124 23.85 5.54 -4.32
C PHE A 124 22.54 4.81 -4.63
N GLN A 125 22.51 3.48 -4.59
CA GLN A 125 21.33 2.69 -4.95
C GLN A 125 20.11 2.97 -4.05
N ASP A 126 20.30 3.26 -2.74
CA ASP A 126 19.18 3.66 -1.87
C ASP A 126 18.66 5.07 -2.23
N LEU A 127 19.54 5.98 -2.63
CA LEU A 127 19.18 7.32 -3.09
C LEU A 127 18.36 7.24 -4.39
N ALA A 128 18.88 6.54 -5.40
CA ALA A 128 18.21 6.35 -6.68
C ALA A 128 16.81 5.73 -6.53
N ARG A 129 16.67 4.70 -5.68
CA ARG A 129 15.38 4.07 -5.39
C ARG A 129 14.38 5.04 -4.77
N ARG A 130 14.80 5.81 -3.75
CA ARG A 130 13.93 6.79 -3.07
C ARG A 130 13.54 7.95 -3.99
N LEU A 131 14.47 8.41 -4.83
CA LEU A 131 14.17 9.46 -5.81
C LEU A 131 13.17 8.97 -6.85
N PHE A 132 13.30 7.75 -7.35
CA PHE A 132 12.32 7.16 -8.26
C PHE A 132 10.95 6.94 -7.60
N GLU A 133 10.91 6.59 -6.31
CA GLU A 133 9.66 6.50 -5.54
C GLU A 133 8.92 7.84 -5.43
N ARG A 134 9.66 8.95 -5.44
CA ARG A 134 9.12 10.30 -5.32
C ARG A 134 8.82 10.95 -6.68
N PHE A 135 9.73 10.76 -7.63
CA PHE A 135 9.71 11.26 -8.99
C PHE A 135 9.87 10.08 -9.96
N PRO A 136 8.80 9.31 -10.21
CA PRO A 136 8.85 8.24 -11.20
C PRO A 136 9.23 8.81 -12.57
N CYS A 137 10.46 8.55 -13.00
CA CYS A 137 11.03 9.02 -14.25
C CYS A 137 11.92 7.91 -14.85
N PRO A 138 11.83 7.61 -16.17
CA PRO A 138 12.62 6.55 -16.80
C PRO A 138 14.12 6.74 -16.62
N VAL A 139 14.60 7.96 -16.90
CA VAL A 139 15.99 8.36 -16.68
C VAL A 139 16.00 9.68 -15.94
N LEU A 140 16.72 9.71 -14.83
CA LEU A 140 16.90 10.90 -14.01
C LEU A 140 18.39 11.16 -13.83
N GLU A 141 18.87 12.31 -14.31
CA GLU A 141 20.17 12.83 -13.95
C GLU A 141 20.05 13.56 -12.61
N ILE A 142 20.96 13.23 -11.70
CA ILE A 142 20.99 13.77 -10.34
C ILE A 142 22.34 14.47 -10.18
N THR A 143 22.30 15.79 -10.00
CA THR A 143 23.49 16.59 -9.70
C THR A 143 23.54 16.85 -8.21
N LEU A 144 24.67 16.49 -7.60
CA LEU A 144 24.95 16.65 -6.18
C LEU A 144 26.08 17.66 -6.02
N HIS A 145 25.96 18.56 -5.06
CA HIS A 145 27.02 19.51 -4.72
C HIS A 145 27.33 19.45 -3.22
N PHE A 146 28.60 19.66 -2.87
CA PHE A 146 29.03 19.74 -1.49
C PHE A 146 29.10 21.19 -1.01
N ASN A 147 28.20 21.60 -0.13
CA ASN A 147 28.22 22.89 0.55
C ASN A 147 27.96 22.71 2.05
N GLN A 148 29.02 22.49 2.83
CA GLN A 148 29.01 22.02 4.24
C GLN A 148 28.43 20.61 4.43
N GLN A 149 27.37 20.27 3.69
CA GLN A 149 26.79 18.93 3.52
C GLN A 149 26.54 18.66 2.03
N TRP A 150 26.43 17.39 1.67
CA TRP A 150 26.01 16.99 0.32
C TRP A 150 24.52 17.24 0.14
N GLU A 151 24.18 17.96 -0.93
CA GLU A 151 22.80 18.28 -1.29
C GLU A 151 22.56 17.99 -2.77
N ILE A 152 21.31 17.69 -3.11
CA ILE A 152 20.87 17.60 -4.50
C ILE A 152 20.61 19.01 -5.00
N THR A 153 21.40 19.46 -5.97
CA THR A 153 21.26 20.78 -6.57
C THR A 153 20.27 20.78 -7.72
N ASP A 154 20.30 19.71 -8.53
CA ASP A 154 19.56 19.61 -9.79
C ASP A 154 19.05 18.19 -10.04
N LEU A 155 17.83 18.08 -10.57
CA LEU A 155 17.19 16.82 -10.96
C LEU A 155 16.59 16.99 -12.36
N ASN A 156 17.18 16.35 -13.36
CA ASN A 156 16.75 16.47 -14.75
C ASN A 156 16.19 15.16 -15.29
N ALA A 157 15.01 15.21 -15.88
CA ALA A 157 14.49 14.12 -16.70
C ALA A 157 15.28 14.09 -18.02
N VAL A 158 15.93 12.98 -18.31
CA VAL A 158 16.81 12.83 -19.49
C VAL A 158 16.15 11.90 -20.50
N SER A 159 16.31 12.20 -21.79
CA SER A 159 15.82 11.31 -22.85
C SER A 159 16.80 10.14 -23.04
N PRO A 160 16.29 8.92 -23.32
CA PRO A 160 17.15 7.81 -23.74
C PRO A 160 18.02 8.12 -24.97
N ARG A 161 17.57 9.06 -25.83
CA ARG A 161 18.30 9.48 -27.03
C ARG A 161 19.63 10.17 -26.73
N SER A 162 19.74 10.86 -25.59
CA SER A 162 20.98 11.56 -25.20
C SER A 162 21.97 10.67 -24.45
N LEU A 163 21.67 9.38 -24.27
CA LEU A 163 22.53 8.42 -23.59
C LEU A 163 23.62 7.91 -24.53
N ASP A 164 24.84 7.74 -24.01
CA ASP A 164 25.92 7.03 -24.72
C ASP A 164 25.68 5.50 -24.74
N ASP A 165 26.48 4.75 -25.50
CA ASP A 165 26.32 3.29 -25.66
C ASP A 165 26.31 2.51 -24.33
N THR A 166 27.09 2.96 -23.34
CA THR A 166 27.17 2.30 -22.02
C THR A 166 25.89 2.59 -21.23
N MET A 167 25.48 3.84 -21.20
CA MET A 167 24.25 4.30 -20.56
C MET A 167 23.00 3.71 -21.22
N GLN A 168 23.00 3.54 -22.55
CA GLN A 168 21.94 2.86 -23.29
C GLN A 168 21.85 1.39 -22.88
N THR A 169 22.97 0.70 -22.69
CA THR A 169 22.98 -0.68 -22.19
C THR A 169 22.40 -0.75 -20.77
N LEU A 170 22.81 0.16 -19.88
CA LEU A 170 22.28 0.25 -18.52
C LEU A 170 20.78 0.58 -18.49
N PHE A 171 20.34 1.50 -19.34
CA PHE A 171 18.93 1.82 -19.54
C PHE A 171 18.17 0.61 -20.06
N ALA A 172 18.68 -0.09 -21.07
CA ALA A 172 18.03 -1.27 -21.62
C ALA A 172 17.91 -2.38 -20.57
N GLU A 173 18.94 -2.63 -19.76
CA GLU A 173 18.87 -3.57 -18.64
C GLU A 173 17.90 -3.12 -17.55
N ALA A 174 17.86 -1.83 -17.22
CA ALA A 174 16.98 -1.29 -16.19
C ALA A 174 15.53 -1.28 -16.67
N LEU A 175 15.29 -0.90 -17.91
CA LEU A 175 14.01 -1.02 -18.60
C LEU A 175 13.62 -2.48 -18.65
N ASP A 176 14.52 -3.39 -19.01
CA ASP A 176 14.25 -4.82 -19.03
C ASP A 176 14.04 -5.40 -17.63
N LYS A 177 14.60 -4.86 -16.55
CA LYS A 177 14.27 -5.27 -15.16
C LYS A 177 12.94 -4.69 -14.69
N PHE A 178 12.69 -3.42 -15.01
CA PHE A 178 11.44 -2.71 -14.73
C PHE A 178 10.28 -3.33 -15.51
N SER A 179 10.56 -3.65 -16.77
CA SER A 179 9.73 -4.36 -17.72
C SER A 179 9.66 -5.83 -17.35
N LYS A 180 10.71 -6.62 -17.10
CA LYS A 180 10.62 -8.07 -16.71
C LYS A 180 9.99 -8.33 -15.35
N LYS A 181 10.00 -7.38 -14.42
CA LYS A 181 9.09 -7.42 -13.25
C LYS A 181 7.62 -7.32 -13.64
N VAL A 182 7.34 -6.81 -14.83
CA VAL A 182 6.03 -6.60 -15.47
C VAL A 182 5.84 -7.53 -16.73
N TRP A 183 6.90 -8.20 -17.21
CA TRP A 183 7.00 -8.87 -18.52
C TRP A 183 7.77 -10.19 -18.39
N ARG A 184 7.04 -11.26 -18.08
CA ARG A 184 7.51 -12.60 -18.41
C ARG A 184 7.52 -12.78 -19.93
N LYS A 185 8.70 -12.91 -20.54
CA LYS A 185 8.96 -13.75 -21.72
C LYS A 185 10.33 -14.41 -21.55
N GLY A 186 10.55 -15.71 -21.72
CA GLY A 186 9.66 -16.83 -21.92
C GLY A 186 10.34 -18.09 -21.37
N ARG A 187 9.65 -18.75 -20.45
CA ARG A 187 9.67 -20.21 -20.34
C ARG A 187 8.20 -20.60 -20.37
N THR A 188 7.87 -21.63 -21.13
CA THR A 188 6.56 -22.28 -21.25
C THR A 188 6.01 -22.69 -19.86
N ARG A 189 5.57 -21.70 -19.10
CA ARG A 189 4.69 -21.80 -17.95
C ARG A 189 3.49 -20.94 -18.33
N LYS A 190 2.29 -21.51 -18.22
CA LYS A 190 1.01 -20.81 -18.44
C LYS A 190 1.14 -19.38 -17.90
N ALA A 191 1.21 -18.39 -18.79
CA ALA A 191 1.43 -17.01 -18.39
C ALA A 191 0.25 -16.61 -17.48
N ALA A 192 0.56 -16.13 -16.29
CA ALA A 192 -0.46 -15.54 -15.45
C ALA A 192 -1.04 -14.33 -16.19
N ARG A 193 -2.36 -14.19 -16.17
CA ARG A 193 -3.14 -13.09 -16.76
C ARG A 193 -3.05 -11.80 -15.93
N TYR A 194 -2.80 -11.94 -14.62
CA TYR A 194 -2.79 -10.84 -13.65
C TYR A 194 -1.65 -10.99 -12.64
N ASP A 195 -1.18 -9.87 -12.08
CA ASP A 195 -0.17 -9.82 -11.02
C ASP A 195 -0.77 -9.30 -9.70
N LEU A 196 -0.64 -10.08 -8.62
CA LEU A 196 -1.17 -9.76 -7.30
C LEU A 196 -0.04 -9.61 -6.29
N ALA A 197 0.11 -8.40 -5.75
CA ALA A 197 0.94 -8.15 -4.58
C ALA A 197 0.22 -8.61 -3.31
N VAL A 198 0.86 -9.44 -2.50
CA VAL A 198 0.39 -9.81 -1.17
C VAL A 198 1.29 -9.17 -0.11
N LEU A 199 0.82 -8.11 0.54
CA LEU A 199 1.59 -7.41 1.56
C LEU A 199 1.61 -8.20 2.86
N ILE A 200 2.81 -8.55 3.32
CA ILE A 200 3.03 -9.26 4.57
C ILE A 200 4.07 -8.55 5.44
N ASN A 201 4.00 -8.80 6.74
CA ASN A 201 5.06 -8.48 7.69
C ASN A 201 5.59 -9.78 8.31
N PRO A 202 6.77 -10.25 7.87
CA PRO A 202 7.38 -11.47 8.40
C PRO A 202 7.71 -11.43 9.90
N LEU A 203 7.76 -10.24 10.49
CA LEU A 203 8.08 -10.02 11.90
C LEU A 203 6.82 -9.84 12.77
N GLU A 204 5.63 -9.81 12.18
CA GLU A 204 4.38 -9.72 12.91
C GLU A 204 4.17 -10.99 13.75
N LYS A 205 3.92 -10.83 15.06
CA LYS A 205 3.76 -11.96 15.99
C LYS A 205 2.46 -12.73 15.76
N LEU A 206 1.40 -12.02 15.37
CA LEU A 206 0.06 -12.57 15.14
C LEU A 206 -0.41 -12.18 13.73
N PRO A 207 0.24 -12.70 12.67
CA PRO A 207 -0.10 -12.31 11.32
C PRO A 207 -1.48 -12.85 10.93
N PRO A 208 -2.24 -12.15 10.10
CA PRO A 208 -3.56 -12.60 9.65
C PRO A 208 -3.48 -13.82 8.71
N SER A 209 -2.29 -14.24 8.31
CA SER A 209 -2.06 -15.45 7.54
C SER A 209 -0.81 -16.18 7.98
N ASN A 210 -0.94 -17.49 8.20
CA ASN A 210 0.20 -18.36 8.46
C ASN A 210 0.89 -18.77 7.14
N ARG A 211 2.08 -19.39 7.23
CA ARG A 211 2.86 -19.82 6.07
C ARG A 211 2.09 -20.78 5.15
N GLY A 212 1.26 -21.65 5.70
CA GLY A 212 0.43 -22.57 4.93
C GLY A 212 -0.62 -21.85 4.09
N ALA A 213 -1.27 -20.83 4.66
CA ALA A 213 -2.22 -19.99 3.94
C ALA A 213 -1.54 -19.18 2.82
N LEU A 214 -0.37 -18.59 3.08
CA LEU A 214 0.40 -17.86 2.06
C LEU A 214 0.80 -18.76 0.89
N LYS A 215 1.26 -19.98 1.17
CA LYS A 215 1.57 -20.98 0.14
C LYS A 215 0.32 -21.33 -0.68
N LYS A 216 -0.83 -21.52 -0.02
CA LYS A 216 -2.11 -21.76 -0.71
C LYS A 216 -2.52 -20.59 -1.60
N PHE A 217 -2.34 -19.34 -1.19
CA PHE A 217 -2.60 -18.19 -2.05
C PHE A 217 -1.77 -18.23 -3.33
N ILE A 218 -0.48 -18.56 -3.22
CA ILE A 218 0.41 -18.68 -4.38
C ILE A 218 -0.01 -19.84 -5.28
N ASP A 219 -0.31 -21.01 -4.70
CA ASP A 219 -0.69 -22.20 -5.47
C ASP A 219 -2.03 -22.03 -6.19
N VAL A 220 -3.05 -21.47 -5.51
CA VAL A 220 -4.37 -21.18 -6.09
C VAL A 220 -4.27 -20.05 -7.11
N GLY A 221 -3.51 -18.99 -6.82
CA GLY A 221 -3.26 -17.92 -7.77
C GLY A 221 -2.70 -18.47 -9.09
N ARG A 222 -1.67 -19.34 -9.01
CA ARG A 222 -1.11 -19.99 -10.20
C ARG A 222 -2.14 -20.80 -10.98
N GLN A 223 -3.06 -21.51 -10.31
CA GLN A 223 -4.14 -22.25 -10.97
C GLN A 223 -5.15 -21.33 -11.67
N MET A 224 -5.38 -20.15 -11.10
CA MET A 224 -6.28 -19.13 -11.65
C MET A 224 -5.61 -18.21 -12.67
N GLY A 225 -4.33 -18.43 -12.99
CA GLY A 225 -3.56 -17.54 -13.85
C GLY A 225 -3.30 -16.17 -13.21
N ILE A 226 -3.04 -16.13 -11.91
CA ILE A 226 -2.62 -14.93 -11.16
C ILE A 226 -1.22 -15.19 -10.61
N ASP A 227 -0.26 -14.32 -10.91
CA ASP A 227 1.07 -14.39 -10.30
C ASP A 227 1.02 -13.69 -8.94
N VAL A 228 1.21 -14.45 -7.89
CA VAL A 228 1.12 -13.94 -6.52
C VAL A 228 2.52 -13.71 -5.99
N GLU A 229 2.87 -12.45 -5.74
CA GLU A 229 4.15 -12.07 -5.15
C GLU A 229 3.96 -11.61 -3.71
N LEU A 230 4.72 -12.18 -2.77
CA LEU A 230 4.75 -11.70 -1.40
C LEU A 230 5.65 -10.48 -1.29
N ILE A 231 5.07 -9.34 -0.91
CA ILE A 231 5.79 -8.08 -0.75
C ILE A 231 5.82 -7.64 0.72
N THR A 232 6.67 -6.67 1.02
CA THR A 232 6.87 -6.10 2.36
C THR A 232 6.89 -4.58 2.26
N GLN A 233 6.94 -3.89 3.40
CA GLN A 233 7.01 -2.43 3.45
C GLN A 233 8.10 -1.81 2.53
N LYS A 234 9.23 -2.50 2.33
CA LYS A 234 10.34 -2.03 1.48
C LYS A 234 9.98 -1.91 0.00
N HIS A 235 8.89 -2.53 -0.43
CA HIS A 235 8.46 -2.61 -1.82
C HIS A 235 7.39 -1.57 -2.16
N TYR A 236 7.22 -0.53 -1.33
CA TYR A 236 6.23 0.52 -1.55
C TYR A 236 6.34 1.20 -2.92
N GLY A 237 7.56 1.39 -3.43
CA GLY A 237 7.81 1.90 -4.78
C GLY A 237 7.27 1.02 -5.90
N ARG A 238 7.16 -0.28 -5.67
CA ARG A 238 6.79 -1.28 -6.66
C ARG A 238 5.28 -1.46 -6.82
N ILE A 239 4.46 -0.76 -6.05
CA ILE A 239 3.00 -0.92 -6.11
C ILE A 239 2.43 -0.75 -7.54
N PRO A 240 2.91 0.20 -8.36
CA PRO A 240 2.47 0.30 -9.75
C PRO A 240 2.76 -0.96 -10.57
N GLU A 241 3.69 -1.83 -10.19
CA GLU A 241 4.01 -3.07 -10.93
C GLU A 241 2.85 -4.08 -10.96
N PHE A 242 1.86 -3.97 -10.06
CA PHE A 242 0.82 -4.98 -9.86
C PHE A 242 -0.57 -4.58 -10.39
N ASP A 243 -1.44 -5.56 -10.59
CA ASP A 243 -2.86 -5.39 -10.91
C ASP A 243 -3.73 -5.31 -9.66
N GLY A 244 -3.30 -5.94 -8.57
CA GLY A 244 -4.00 -5.93 -7.29
C GLY A 244 -3.07 -5.90 -6.08
N LEU A 245 -3.59 -5.42 -4.96
CA LEU A 245 -2.95 -5.45 -3.66
C LEU A 245 -3.84 -6.22 -2.67
N PHE A 246 -3.32 -7.29 -2.08
CA PHE A 246 -3.95 -8.04 -1.00
C PHE A 246 -3.12 -7.93 0.29
N ILE A 247 -3.64 -7.19 1.27
CA ILE A 247 -3.00 -6.91 2.56
C ILE A 247 -3.23 -8.09 3.51
N ARG A 248 -2.15 -8.77 3.87
CA ARG A 248 -2.08 -9.83 4.87
C ARG A 248 -1.17 -9.43 6.03
N GLU A 249 -1.39 -8.21 6.50
CA GLU A 249 -0.81 -7.61 7.70
C GLU A 249 -1.93 -6.87 8.45
N THR A 250 -1.84 -6.75 9.78
CA THR A 250 -2.84 -5.99 10.55
C THR A 250 -2.93 -4.55 10.05
N THR A 251 -4.13 -4.11 9.69
CA THR A 251 -4.41 -2.77 9.18
C THR A 251 -4.65 -1.77 10.30
N ALA A 252 -4.13 -0.55 10.14
CA ALA A 252 -4.35 0.58 11.05
C ALA A 252 -4.20 1.89 10.28
N ILE A 253 -4.87 2.95 10.75
CA ILE A 253 -4.91 4.26 10.06
C ILE A 253 -3.52 4.91 10.05
N ASP A 254 -2.85 4.95 11.21
CA ASP A 254 -1.49 5.47 11.34
C ASP A 254 -0.45 4.36 11.11
N HIS A 255 -0.51 3.71 9.96
CA HIS A 255 0.37 2.58 9.64
C HIS A 255 0.68 2.51 8.13
N HIS A 256 1.77 1.84 7.74
CA HIS A 256 2.11 1.75 6.32
C HIS A 256 1.07 0.99 5.51
N THR A 257 0.35 0.04 6.12
CA THR A 257 -0.72 -0.70 5.45
C THR A 257 -1.80 0.22 4.86
N TYR A 258 -2.18 1.29 5.57
CA TYR A 258 -3.11 2.29 5.06
C TYR A 258 -2.51 3.12 3.91
N ARG A 259 -1.22 3.50 4.01
CA ARG A 259 -0.51 4.19 2.91
C ARG A 259 -0.41 3.33 1.65
N PHE A 260 -0.12 2.04 1.80
CA PHE A 260 -0.11 1.06 0.71
C PHE A 260 -1.48 0.96 0.05
N ALA A 261 -2.55 0.86 0.83
CA ALA A 261 -3.91 0.83 0.31
C ALA A 261 -4.24 2.10 -0.49
N LYS A 262 -3.95 3.30 0.07
CA LYS A 262 -4.19 4.58 -0.60
C LYS A 262 -3.39 4.73 -1.89
N LYS A 263 -2.11 4.31 -1.89
CA LYS A 263 -1.29 4.32 -3.10
C LYS A 263 -1.86 3.36 -4.14
N ALA A 264 -2.12 2.11 -3.77
CA ALA A 264 -2.66 1.13 -4.71
C ALA A 264 -3.99 1.59 -5.33
N GLU A 265 -4.89 2.17 -4.53
CA GLU A 265 -6.14 2.78 -5.01
C GLU A 265 -5.87 3.91 -6.01
N ALA A 266 -4.96 4.84 -5.68
CA ALA A 266 -4.59 5.96 -6.56
C ALA A 266 -3.93 5.50 -7.88
N GLU A 267 -3.20 4.38 -7.84
CA GLU A 267 -2.57 3.74 -9.00
C GLU A 267 -3.57 2.87 -9.81
N GLY A 268 -4.84 2.81 -9.39
CA GLY A 268 -5.90 2.07 -10.07
C GLY A 268 -5.85 0.55 -9.89
N LEU A 269 -5.23 0.06 -8.81
CA LEU A 269 -5.21 -1.37 -8.48
C LEU A 269 -6.51 -1.79 -7.79
N MET A 270 -6.86 -3.07 -7.92
CA MET A 270 -7.85 -3.70 -7.05
C MET A 270 -7.25 -3.92 -5.65
N VAL A 271 -7.79 -3.25 -4.64
CA VAL A 271 -7.23 -3.26 -3.27
C VAL A 271 -8.12 -4.06 -2.31
N ILE A 272 -7.49 -4.93 -1.53
CA ILE A 272 -8.10 -5.71 -0.45
C ILE A 272 -7.12 -5.66 0.73
N ASP A 273 -7.38 -5.11 1.90
CA ASP A 273 -8.52 -4.30 2.28
C ASP A 273 -8.39 -2.88 1.72
N ASP A 274 -9.49 -2.33 1.17
CA ASP A 274 -9.48 -0.99 0.60
C ASP A 274 -9.35 0.10 1.69
N PRO A 275 -8.85 1.30 1.35
CA PRO A 275 -8.62 2.36 2.32
C PRO A 275 -9.87 2.77 3.10
N THR A 276 -11.02 2.80 2.43
CA THR A 276 -12.29 3.21 3.07
C THR A 276 -12.71 2.20 4.12
N SER A 277 -12.59 0.90 3.81
CA SER A 277 -12.83 -0.17 4.77
C SER A 277 -11.87 -0.11 5.95
N ILE A 278 -10.57 0.11 5.73
CA ILE A 278 -9.60 0.25 6.83
C ILE A 278 -10.00 1.40 7.77
N LEU A 279 -10.32 2.57 7.20
CA LEU A 279 -10.71 3.76 7.98
C LEU A 279 -11.96 3.49 8.83
N ARG A 280 -12.99 2.89 8.23
CA ARG A 280 -14.28 2.65 8.88
C ARG A 280 -14.24 1.51 9.89
N CYS A 281 -13.57 0.41 9.56
CA CYS A 281 -13.55 -0.80 10.37
C CYS A 281 -12.54 -0.75 11.51
N ALA A 282 -11.51 0.09 11.43
CA ALA A 282 -10.55 0.27 12.53
C ALA A 282 -11.16 0.93 13.77
N ASN A 283 -12.22 1.73 13.59
CA ASN A 283 -12.82 2.51 14.67
C ASN A 283 -14.15 1.91 15.16
N LYS A 284 -14.17 1.39 16.39
CA LYS A 284 -15.39 0.79 16.98
C LYS A 284 -16.50 1.79 17.25
N VAL A 285 -16.19 3.06 17.52
CA VAL A 285 -17.22 4.11 17.72
C VAL A 285 -17.95 4.33 16.41
N TYR A 286 -17.21 4.45 15.31
CA TYR A 286 -17.77 4.59 13.97
C TYR A 286 -18.70 3.41 13.62
N LEU A 287 -18.24 2.17 13.86
CA LEU A 287 -19.06 0.97 13.63
C LEU A 287 -20.31 0.91 14.52
N ALA A 288 -20.19 1.23 15.80
CA ALA A 288 -21.32 1.22 16.72
C ALA A 288 -22.41 2.23 16.29
N ASP A 289 -22.00 3.42 15.85
CA ASP A 289 -22.95 4.44 15.40
C ASP A 289 -23.60 4.09 14.05
N LEU A 290 -22.84 3.49 13.14
CA LEU A 290 -23.39 2.97 11.87
C LEU A 290 -24.41 1.87 12.11
N PHE A 291 -24.12 0.88 12.96
CA PHE A 291 -25.06 -0.20 13.26
C PHE A 291 -26.35 0.34 13.88
N ARG A 292 -26.25 1.31 14.78
CA ARG A 292 -27.41 2.00 15.37
C ARG A 292 -28.24 2.72 14.30
N THR A 293 -27.59 3.50 13.43
CA THR A 293 -28.25 4.28 12.37
C THR A 293 -28.95 3.38 11.35
N HIS A 294 -28.32 2.28 10.97
CA HIS A 294 -28.85 1.31 10.02
C HIS A 294 -29.70 0.19 10.66
N LYS A 295 -29.99 0.28 11.97
CA LYS A 295 -30.81 -0.68 12.73
C LYS A 295 -30.31 -2.13 12.62
N VAL A 296 -28.99 -2.32 12.55
CA VAL A 296 -28.36 -3.64 12.59
C VAL A 296 -28.40 -4.16 14.03
N PRO A 297 -28.92 -5.36 14.30
CA PRO A 297 -28.96 -5.92 15.64
C PRO A 297 -27.56 -6.10 16.23
N THR A 298 -27.29 -5.43 17.34
CA THR A 298 -26.02 -5.53 18.09
C THR A 298 -26.28 -5.42 19.58
N PRO A 299 -25.38 -5.92 20.45
CA PRO A 299 -25.48 -5.66 21.89
C PRO A 299 -25.55 -4.16 22.17
N LYS A 300 -26.34 -3.77 23.18
CA LYS A 300 -26.49 -2.35 23.53
C LYS A 300 -25.12 -1.76 23.83
N THR A 301 -24.85 -0.60 23.23
CA THR A 301 -23.54 0.03 23.26
C THR A 301 -23.70 1.51 23.61
N TRP A 302 -22.89 1.99 24.56
CA TRP A 302 -22.85 3.35 25.06
C TRP A 302 -21.47 3.94 24.82
N ILE A 303 -21.44 5.22 24.43
CA ILE A 303 -20.18 5.95 24.21
C ILE A 303 -19.89 6.78 25.46
N LEU A 304 -18.74 6.55 26.07
CA LEU A 304 -18.26 7.25 27.26
C LEU A 304 -17.23 8.30 26.84
N HIS A 305 -17.33 9.50 27.40
CA HIS A 305 -16.39 10.60 27.16
C HIS A 305 -15.64 10.93 28.45
N LYS A 306 -14.34 11.21 28.32
CA LYS A 306 -13.48 11.57 29.45
C LYS A 306 -14.03 12.79 30.19
N GLY A 307 -14.17 12.68 31.51
CA GLY A 307 -14.67 13.76 32.37
C GLY A 307 -16.20 13.95 32.37
N ASN A 308 -16.96 13.10 31.69
CA ASN A 308 -18.42 13.13 31.76
C ASN A 308 -18.94 12.02 32.69
N LEU A 309 -19.12 12.35 33.97
CA LEU A 309 -19.60 11.41 34.98
C LEU A 309 -21.06 10.99 34.74
N GLU A 310 -21.90 11.85 34.15
CA GLU A 310 -23.28 11.50 33.84
C GLU A 310 -23.39 10.32 32.88
N HIS A 311 -22.41 10.12 32.00
CA HIS A 311 -22.38 8.97 31.10
C HIS A 311 -22.24 7.65 31.88
N LEU A 312 -21.47 7.66 32.97
CA LEU A 312 -21.30 6.49 33.84
C LEU A 312 -22.57 6.21 34.64
N ASP A 313 -23.20 7.25 35.16
CA ASP A 313 -24.45 7.12 35.92
C ASP A 313 -25.60 6.62 35.03
N LYS A 314 -25.70 7.15 33.80
CA LYS A 314 -26.67 6.67 32.80
C LYS A 314 -26.38 5.22 32.40
N LEU A 315 -25.10 4.84 32.24
CA LEU A 315 -24.72 3.47 31.95
C LEU A 315 -25.18 2.52 33.06
N GLU A 316 -24.90 2.86 34.32
CA GLU A 316 -25.30 2.05 35.49
C GLU A 316 -26.82 1.90 35.58
N ALA A 317 -27.57 2.99 35.40
CA ALA A 317 -29.03 2.98 35.46
C ALA A 317 -29.69 2.19 34.33
N THR A 318 -29.07 2.12 33.14
CA THR A 318 -29.71 1.55 31.93
C THR A 318 -29.20 0.17 31.53
N ALA A 319 -27.92 -0.13 31.74
CA ALA A 319 -27.31 -1.39 31.32
C ALA A 319 -27.38 -2.46 32.40
N GLY A 320 -27.26 -2.08 33.67
CA GLY A 320 -26.90 -3.03 34.74
C GLY A 320 -25.49 -3.61 34.54
N TYR A 321 -25.11 -4.56 35.39
CA TYR A 321 -23.80 -5.23 35.32
C TYR A 321 -23.97 -6.74 35.06
N PRO A 322 -23.01 -7.41 34.38
CA PRO A 322 -21.70 -6.89 33.95
C PRO A 322 -21.70 -6.17 32.59
N VAL A 323 -20.72 -5.28 32.40
CA VAL A 323 -20.50 -4.50 31.17
C VAL A 323 -19.07 -4.71 30.65
N VAL A 324 -18.87 -4.64 29.34
CA VAL A 324 -17.54 -4.71 28.72
C VAL A 324 -17.11 -3.33 28.24
N ILE A 325 -15.98 -2.84 28.74
CA ILE A 325 -15.36 -1.58 28.32
C ILE A 325 -14.29 -1.86 27.26
N LYS A 326 -14.29 -1.08 26.18
CA LYS A 326 -13.42 -1.26 25.00
C LYS A 326 -12.83 0.08 24.55
N ILE A 327 -11.55 0.07 24.21
CA ILE A 327 -10.89 1.19 23.51
C ILE A 327 -11.30 1.20 22.01
N PRO A 328 -11.62 2.37 21.43
CA PRO A 328 -12.02 2.51 20.02
C PRO A 328 -11.06 1.86 19.02
N ASP A 329 -9.76 2.14 19.11
CA ASP A 329 -8.73 1.73 18.14
C ASP A 329 -7.96 0.44 18.52
N GLY A 330 -8.37 -0.27 19.58
CA GLY A 330 -7.69 -1.50 20.02
C GLY A 330 -8.03 -2.74 19.17
N SER A 331 -7.05 -3.54 18.75
CA SER A 331 -7.27 -4.85 18.11
C SER A 331 -6.81 -6.02 19.00
N PHE A 332 -7.24 -7.24 18.67
CA PHE A 332 -6.84 -8.49 19.35
C PHE A 332 -7.08 -8.50 20.88
N SER A 333 -8.26 -8.11 21.35
CA SER A 333 -8.62 -8.12 22.79
C SER A 333 -7.74 -7.26 23.70
N ARG A 334 -6.92 -6.36 23.15
CA ARG A 334 -6.17 -5.37 23.95
C ARG A 334 -7.09 -4.21 24.31
N GLY A 335 -7.09 -3.81 25.59
CA GLY A 335 -7.96 -2.74 26.08
C GLY A 335 -9.44 -3.14 26.16
N ILE A 336 -9.73 -4.42 26.39
CA ILE A 336 -11.08 -4.93 26.65
C ILE A 336 -11.16 -5.44 28.09
N VAL A 337 -12.02 -4.84 28.90
CA VAL A 337 -12.19 -5.21 30.33
C VAL A 337 -13.65 -5.47 30.63
N LYS A 338 -13.94 -6.54 31.37
CA LYS A 338 -15.28 -6.81 31.92
C LYS A 338 -15.35 -6.24 33.33
N VAL A 339 -16.36 -5.44 33.60
CA VAL A 339 -16.63 -4.82 34.90
C VAL A 339 -17.96 -5.34 35.45
N ASN A 340 -17.99 -5.66 36.74
CA ASN A 340 -19.13 -6.32 37.38
C ASN A 340 -19.90 -5.40 38.36
N ASN A 341 -19.39 -4.20 38.63
CA ASN A 341 -20.00 -3.22 39.52
C ASN A 341 -19.44 -1.82 39.22
N ARG A 342 -20.00 -0.80 39.89
CA ARG A 342 -19.61 0.60 39.72
C ARG A 342 -18.17 0.90 40.13
N GLN A 343 -17.70 0.30 41.23
CA GLN A 343 -16.33 0.50 41.70
C GLN A 343 -15.31 0.02 40.66
N GLU A 344 -15.52 -1.17 40.08
CA GLU A 344 -14.69 -1.69 38.99
C GLU A 344 -14.76 -0.81 37.74
N LEU A 345 -15.95 -0.28 37.40
CA LEU A 345 -16.14 0.63 36.28
C LEU A 345 -15.29 1.89 36.46
N ASP A 346 -15.39 2.57 37.60
CA ASP A 346 -14.68 3.84 37.84
C ASP A 346 -13.16 3.66 37.77
N ILE A 347 -12.64 2.59 38.39
CA ILE A 347 -11.20 2.26 38.37
C ILE A 347 -10.74 2.02 36.92
N LYS A 348 -11.46 1.19 36.17
CA LYS A 348 -11.04 0.77 34.83
C LYS A 348 -11.23 1.85 33.78
N VAL A 349 -12.27 2.65 33.91
CA VAL A 349 -12.50 3.79 33.02
C VAL A 349 -11.43 4.87 33.24
N ALA A 350 -11.03 5.13 34.49
CA ALA A 350 -9.93 6.05 34.78
C ALA A 350 -8.61 5.60 34.11
N GLU A 351 -8.25 4.33 34.26
CA GLU A 351 -7.06 3.72 33.62
C GLU A 351 -7.11 3.83 32.08
N LEU A 352 -8.25 3.48 31.46
CA LEU A 352 -8.38 3.45 30.00
C LEU A 352 -8.47 4.85 29.38
N PHE A 353 -8.99 5.85 30.11
CA PHE A 353 -9.03 7.24 29.65
C PHE A 353 -7.67 7.96 29.71
N GLU A 354 -6.63 7.35 30.28
CA GLU A 354 -5.25 7.81 30.07
C GLU A 354 -4.80 7.61 28.61
N GLN A 355 -5.37 6.62 27.93
CA GLN A 355 -4.95 6.20 26.58
C GLN A 355 -5.91 6.67 25.47
N SER A 356 -7.15 7.02 25.80
CA SER A 356 -8.15 7.47 24.83
C SER A 356 -9.09 8.53 25.40
N ALA A 357 -9.63 9.41 24.55
CA ALA A 357 -10.65 10.38 24.95
C ALA A 357 -12.07 9.78 25.01
N LEU A 358 -12.29 8.68 24.28
CA LEU A 358 -13.56 7.99 24.16
C LEU A 358 -13.38 6.51 24.51
N LEU A 359 -14.38 5.94 25.17
CA LEU A 359 -14.47 4.50 25.42
C LEU A 359 -15.85 4.00 24.97
N LEU A 360 -15.93 2.73 24.60
CA LEU A 360 -17.21 2.06 24.39
C LEU A 360 -17.52 1.17 25.59
N ALA A 361 -18.69 1.34 26.16
CA ALA A 361 -19.29 0.37 27.06
C ALA A 361 -20.30 -0.46 26.28
N GLN A 362 -20.24 -1.77 26.41
CA GLN A 362 -21.14 -2.68 25.70
C GLN A 362 -21.70 -3.72 26.67
N GLU A 363 -22.99 -4.03 26.52
CA GLU A 363 -23.68 -5.08 27.26
C GLU A 363 -22.93 -6.42 27.14
N PHE A 364 -22.74 -7.11 28.26
CA PHE A 364 -22.14 -8.43 28.26
C PHE A 364 -23.19 -9.49 27.94
N LEU A 365 -23.04 -10.13 26.79
CA LEU A 365 -23.82 -11.33 26.44
C LEU A 365 -22.90 -12.54 26.48
N TYR A 366 -23.28 -13.55 27.25
CA TYR A 366 -22.55 -14.81 27.31
C TYR A 366 -22.82 -15.64 26.04
N THR A 367 -21.76 -16.15 25.43
CA THR A 367 -21.82 -17.07 24.29
C THR A 367 -20.80 -18.19 24.48
N ASP A 368 -21.15 -19.40 24.06
CA ASP A 368 -20.21 -20.54 24.04
C ASP A 368 -19.18 -20.41 22.91
N PHE A 369 -19.52 -19.66 21.87
CA PHE A 369 -18.68 -19.37 20.71
C PHE A 369 -19.14 -18.10 19.98
N ASP A 370 -18.24 -17.51 19.20
CA ASP A 370 -18.52 -16.42 18.28
C ASP A 370 -18.63 -16.93 16.84
N TRP A 371 -19.64 -16.47 16.10
CA TRP A 371 -19.66 -16.60 14.65
C TRP A 371 -18.72 -15.59 13.99
N ARG A 372 -17.97 -16.05 12.99
CA ARG A 372 -17.15 -15.21 12.10
C ARG A 372 -17.54 -15.52 10.67
N ILE A 373 -18.11 -14.54 10.00
CA ILE A 373 -18.51 -14.64 8.59
C ILE A 373 -17.48 -13.90 7.74
N GLY A 374 -16.80 -14.62 6.87
CA GLY A 374 -15.88 -14.03 5.90
C GLY A 374 -16.66 -13.51 4.69
N ILE A 375 -16.65 -12.20 4.47
CA ILE A 375 -17.32 -11.58 3.31
C ILE A 375 -16.25 -11.13 2.32
N PHE A 376 -16.48 -11.40 1.04
CA PHE A 376 -15.64 -10.93 -0.05
C PHE A 376 -16.50 -10.54 -1.23
N ASN A 377 -16.28 -9.34 -1.78
CA ASN A 377 -17.07 -8.80 -2.89
C ASN A 377 -18.58 -8.96 -2.66
N ASN A 378 -19.06 -8.52 -1.50
CA ASN A 378 -20.46 -8.59 -1.05
C ASN A 378 -21.06 -10.01 -0.99
N LYS A 379 -20.24 -11.06 -0.94
CA LYS A 379 -20.69 -12.45 -0.77
C LYS A 379 -20.07 -13.08 0.46
N ALA A 380 -20.88 -13.80 1.24
CA ALA A 380 -20.38 -14.64 2.33
C ALA A 380 -19.63 -15.83 1.72
N LEU A 381 -18.35 -15.98 2.07
CA LEU A 381 -17.46 -17.05 1.59
C LEU A 381 -17.39 -18.23 2.55
N TYR A 382 -17.32 -17.96 3.85
CA TYR A 382 -17.19 -18.99 4.86
C TYR A 382 -17.79 -18.52 6.19
N ALA A 383 -18.17 -19.50 7.02
CA ALA A 383 -18.54 -19.29 8.40
C ALA A 383 -17.60 -20.08 9.31
N CYS A 384 -17.21 -19.46 10.42
CA CYS A 384 -16.42 -20.12 11.45
C CYS A 384 -17.05 -19.89 12.82
N ARG A 385 -17.05 -20.92 13.65
CA ARG A 385 -17.24 -20.80 15.10
C ARG A 385 -15.88 -20.68 15.76
N TYR A 386 -15.68 -19.60 16.50
CA TYR A 386 -14.50 -19.37 17.32
C TYR A 386 -14.89 -19.64 18.77
N PHE A 387 -14.29 -20.66 19.37
CA PHE A 387 -14.58 -21.04 20.75
C PHE A 387 -13.78 -20.17 21.71
N MET A 388 -14.33 -19.95 22.90
CA MET A 388 -13.62 -19.24 23.96
C MET A 388 -12.48 -20.10 24.54
N VAL A 389 -11.44 -19.47 25.12
CA VAL A 389 -10.39 -20.22 25.84
C VAL A 389 -11.02 -20.87 27.08
N LYS A 390 -10.62 -22.10 27.43
CA LYS A 390 -11.17 -22.83 28.58
C LYS A 390 -11.08 -21.97 29.86
N ASN A 391 -12.20 -21.79 30.54
CA ASN A 391 -12.36 -20.91 31.71
C ASN A 391 -12.06 -19.42 31.45
N HIS A 392 -12.25 -18.94 30.21
CA HIS A 392 -12.08 -17.55 29.81
C HIS A 392 -13.24 -17.12 28.92
N TRP A 393 -13.65 -15.85 28.99
CA TRP A 393 -14.77 -15.31 28.22
C TRP A 393 -14.33 -14.65 26.89
N GLN A 394 -13.06 -14.80 26.53
CA GLN A 394 -12.47 -14.23 25.30
C GLN A 394 -11.79 -15.34 24.51
N ILE A 395 -11.70 -15.14 23.20
CA ILE A 395 -11.08 -16.09 22.27
C ILE A 395 -9.55 -16.10 22.39
N TYR A 396 -8.95 -14.99 22.83
CA TYR A 396 -7.52 -14.87 23.08
C TYR A 396 -7.29 -14.48 24.54
N ARG A 397 -6.33 -15.15 25.18
CA ARG A 397 -5.81 -14.76 26.49
C ARG A 397 -4.37 -14.32 26.34
N HIS A 398 -4.09 -13.04 26.60
CA HIS A 398 -2.72 -12.50 26.58
C HIS A 398 -2.08 -12.64 27.96
N GLY A 399 -1.11 -13.55 28.10
CA GLY A 399 -0.24 -13.64 29.27
C GLY A 399 1.10 -12.96 29.06
N ALA A 400 1.91 -12.83 30.13
CA ALA A 400 3.21 -12.16 30.09
C ALA A 400 4.23 -12.83 29.14
N SER A 401 4.08 -14.13 28.83
CA SER A 401 5.01 -14.89 27.98
C SER A 401 4.33 -15.72 26.87
N ARG A 402 3.02 -16.01 26.97
CA ARG A 402 2.29 -16.86 26.02
C ARG A 402 0.89 -16.30 25.77
N THR A 403 0.46 -16.34 24.51
CA THR A 403 -0.92 -16.04 24.09
C THR A 403 -1.62 -17.37 23.81
N ASP A 404 -2.69 -17.65 24.54
CA ASP A 404 -3.54 -18.83 24.32
C ASP A 404 -4.74 -18.44 23.45
N SER A 405 -5.13 -19.33 22.53
CA SER A 405 -6.31 -19.15 21.66
C SER A 405 -7.27 -20.33 21.79
N GLY A 406 -8.57 -20.08 21.72
CA GLY A 406 -9.58 -21.12 21.65
C GLY A 406 -9.52 -21.92 20.34
N SER A 407 -10.27 -23.04 20.27
CA SER A 407 -10.42 -23.82 19.05
C SER A 407 -11.32 -23.10 18.03
N PHE A 408 -11.38 -23.63 16.81
CA PHE A 408 -12.30 -23.14 15.77
C PHE A 408 -12.89 -24.29 14.97
N ALA A 409 -14.08 -24.07 14.41
CA ALA A 409 -14.75 -24.98 13.48
C ALA A 409 -15.25 -24.19 12.27
N THR A 410 -14.94 -24.64 11.06
CA THR A 410 -15.37 -24.04 9.79
C THR A 410 -16.62 -24.75 9.27
N LEU A 411 -17.63 -24.01 8.82
CA LEU A 411 -18.91 -24.53 8.35
C LEU A 411 -19.31 -23.86 7.02
N PRO A 412 -20.13 -24.52 6.19
CA PRO A 412 -20.79 -23.88 5.06
C PRO A 412 -21.66 -22.71 5.51
N THR A 413 -21.77 -21.68 4.68
CA THR A 413 -22.52 -20.46 5.01
C THR A 413 -24.03 -20.71 5.17
N PHE A 414 -24.58 -21.73 4.53
CA PHE A 414 -26.00 -22.09 4.65
C PHE A 414 -26.36 -22.82 5.95
N GLU A 415 -25.36 -23.20 6.76
CA GLU A 415 -25.57 -23.79 8.09
C GLU A 415 -25.55 -22.73 9.21
N VAL A 416 -25.38 -21.46 8.85
CA VAL A 416 -25.46 -20.33 9.78
C VAL A 416 -26.94 -19.99 10.04
N PRO A 417 -27.33 -19.68 11.29
CA PRO A 417 -28.70 -19.33 11.66
C PRO A 417 -29.32 -18.16 10.90
#